data_AF-A0A942E5X9-F1
#
_entry.id   AF-A0A942E5X9-F1
#
_cell.length_a   1.000
_cell.length_b   1.000
_cell.length_c   1.000
_cell.angle_alpha   90.00
_cell.angle_beta   90.00
_cell.angle_gamma   90.00
#
_symmetry.space_group_name_H-M   'P 1'
#
loop_
_entity.id
_entity.type
_entity.pdbx_description
1 polymer ?
#
loop_
_entity_poly.entity_id
_entity_poly.type
_entity_poly.pdbx_seq_one_letter_code
_entity_poly.pdbx_strand_id
1 'polypeptide(L)'
;MNEQAGDSSEGESLEAEVLVAGEPGEGEALVLSAPISFWGGVDPISGTVADLRHPECGQTIAGKVLFLPGTIGSSSASAVLLELVRNGRAPAAIVMHEPDAILLLGLIVAKEMDWPAPIAVRLGRGCFGRFQGARVAVSVAGGISITGQSRPTPSLS
;
A
#
# COMPACT_ATOMS: atom_id res chain seq x y z
N MET A 1 25.31 15.51 37.19
CA MET A 1 24.92 14.10 37.34
C MET A 1 23.50 13.99 36.79
N ASN A 2 23.38 13.27 35.67
CA ASN A 2 22.19 12.81 34.94
C ASN A 2 21.23 13.91 34.43
N GLU A 3 21.16 14.22 33.13
CA GLU A 3 20.92 13.37 31.95
C GLU A 3 19.76 12.39 32.14
N GLN A 4 18.59 12.82 31.66
CA GLN A 4 17.53 11.94 31.15
C GLN A 4 16.84 12.71 30.02
N ALA A 5 17.45 12.61 28.83
CA ALA A 5 16.75 12.78 27.57
C ALA A 5 15.87 11.55 27.36
N GLY A 6 14.57 11.69 27.58
CA GLY A 6 13.56 10.78 27.08
C GLY A 6 13.00 11.37 25.80
N ASP A 7 13.70 11.21 24.67
CA ASP A 7 13.12 11.47 23.35
C ASP A 7 12.11 10.36 23.08
N SER A 8 10.86 10.61 23.46
CA SER A 8 9.72 9.75 23.17
C SER A 8 9.18 10.19 21.82
N SER A 9 9.73 9.66 20.74
CA SER A 9 9.07 9.74 19.44
C SER A 9 7.87 8.80 19.46
N GLU A 10 6.78 9.25 20.08
CA GLU A 10 5.46 8.64 19.93
C GLU A 10 5.08 8.70 18.45
N GLY A 11 5.34 7.61 17.73
CA GLY A 11 5.03 7.50 16.32
C GLY A 11 3.54 7.73 16.09
N GLU A 12 3.21 8.74 15.29
CA GLU A 12 1.85 9.03 14.88
C GLU A 12 1.19 7.76 14.31
N SER A 13 0.19 7.26 15.04
CA SER A 13 -0.53 6.03 14.73
C SER A 13 -2.00 6.34 14.48
N LEU A 14 -2.54 5.81 13.40
CA LEU A 14 -3.95 5.95 13.02
C LEU A 14 -4.62 4.58 13.01
N GLU A 15 -5.87 4.54 13.45
CA GLU A 15 -6.73 3.37 13.32
C GLU A 15 -7.47 3.40 11.99
N ALA A 16 -7.33 2.33 11.21
CA ALA A 16 -8.04 2.12 9.97
C ALA A 16 -8.99 0.92 10.08
N GLU A 17 -10.08 0.94 9.31
CA GLU A 17 -11.01 -0.18 9.26
C GLU A 17 -10.42 -1.31 8.42
N VAL A 18 -10.32 -2.52 8.95
CA VAL A 18 -9.84 -3.68 8.18
C VAL A 18 -10.90 -4.11 7.16
N LEU A 19 -10.54 -4.06 5.87
CA LEU A 19 -11.39 -4.49 4.76
C LEU A 19 -11.19 -5.97 4.45
N VAL A 20 -9.92 -6.39 4.39
CA VAL A 20 -9.51 -7.79 4.20
C VAL A 20 -8.35 -8.05 5.15
N ALA A 21 -8.55 -8.95 6.11
CA ALA A 21 -7.47 -9.43 6.97
C ALA A 21 -6.41 -10.13 6.11
N GLY A 22 -5.14 -9.95 6.43
CA GLY A 22 -4.01 -10.54 5.70
C GLY A 22 -2.73 -10.42 6.52
N GLU A 23 -1.58 -10.65 5.90
CA GLU A 23 -0.30 -10.44 6.54
C GLU A 23 -0.09 -8.94 6.83
N PRO A 24 0.51 -8.58 7.98
CA PRO A 24 0.91 -7.21 8.24
C PRO A 24 2.00 -6.81 7.25
N GLY A 25 2.05 -5.54 6.90
CA GLY A 25 2.98 -5.03 5.90
C GLY A 25 3.77 -3.84 6.39
N GLU A 26 5.05 -3.77 6.04
CA GLU A 26 5.87 -2.57 6.21
C GLU A 26 6.61 -2.25 4.91
N GLY A 27 6.63 -0.97 4.55
CA GLY A 27 7.33 -0.52 3.36
C GLY A 27 7.34 1.00 3.23
N GLU A 28 7.99 1.49 2.18
CA GLU A 28 7.85 2.88 1.78
C GLU A 28 6.40 3.16 1.39
N ALA A 29 5.84 4.29 1.82
CA ALA A 29 4.53 4.72 1.37
C ALA A 29 4.59 5.11 -0.12
N LEU A 30 3.72 4.49 -0.91
CA LEU A 30 3.40 4.94 -2.25
C LEU A 30 1.97 5.50 -2.23
N VAL A 31 1.87 6.82 -2.13
CA VAL A 31 0.59 7.52 -2.19
C VAL A 31 0.28 7.88 -3.63
N LEU A 32 -0.73 7.21 -4.21
CA LEU A 32 -1.20 7.57 -5.54
C LEU A 32 -1.99 8.87 -5.46
N SER A 33 -1.66 9.83 -6.32
CA SER A 33 -2.33 11.13 -6.36
C SER A 33 -3.66 11.09 -7.11
N ALA A 34 -3.84 10.08 -7.97
CA ALA A 34 -5.05 9.85 -8.76
C ALA A 34 -5.56 8.39 -8.62
N PRO A 35 -6.84 8.12 -8.95
CA PRO A 35 -7.35 6.76 -9.09
C PRO A 35 -6.66 6.01 -10.23
N ILE A 36 -6.50 4.69 -10.07
CA ILE A 36 -5.79 3.82 -11.04
C ILE A 36 -6.67 2.65 -11.51
N SER A 37 -6.53 2.27 -12.78
CA SER A 37 -7.00 0.97 -13.28
C SER A 37 -5.93 -0.09 -13.06
N PHE A 38 -6.22 -1.14 -12.30
CA PHE A 38 -5.31 -2.27 -12.19
C PHE A 38 -5.20 -3.02 -13.52
N TRP A 39 -6.30 -3.11 -14.27
CA TRP A 39 -6.28 -3.66 -15.63
C TRP A 39 -5.57 -2.69 -16.58
N GLY A 40 -4.39 -3.11 -17.07
CA GLY A 40 -3.58 -2.33 -18.02
C GLY A 40 -2.83 -1.14 -17.42
N GLY A 41 -3.16 -0.70 -16.19
CA GLY A 41 -2.43 0.36 -15.50
C GLY A 41 -1.39 -0.13 -14.50
N VAL A 42 -1.38 -1.43 -14.16
CA VAL A 42 -0.32 -2.07 -13.37
C VAL A 42 0.18 -3.31 -14.13
N ASP A 43 1.49 -3.44 -14.26
CA ASP A 43 2.12 -4.64 -14.82
C ASP A 43 2.21 -5.74 -13.73
N PRO A 44 1.52 -6.88 -13.88
CA PRO A 44 1.52 -7.96 -12.89
C PRO A 44 2.87 -8.69 -12.76
N ILE A 45 3.78 -8.55 -13.74
CA ILE A 45 5.09 -9.21 -13.72
C ILE A 45 6.11 -8.37 -12.94
N SER A 46 6.13 -7.05 -13.15
CA SER A 46 7.08 -6.16 -12.46
C SER A 46 6.50 -5.52 -11.20
N GLY A 47 5.18 -5.38 -11.08
CA GLY A 47 4.50 -4.57 -10.08
C GLY A 47 4.61 -3.07 -10.35
N THR A 48 4.89 -2.66 -11.59
CA THR A 48 5.07 -1.25 -11.95
C THR A 48 3.75 -0.62 -12.38
N VAL A 49 3.52 0.65 -12.00
CA VAL A 49 2.45 1.49 -12.56
C VAL A 49 2.80 1.76 -14.03
N ALA A 50 2.05 1.12 -14.94
CA ALA A 50 2.29 1.10 -16.37
C ALA A 50 1.43 2.09 -17.17
N ASP A 51 0.37 2.67 -16.58
CA ASP A 51 -0.41 3.71 -17.25
C ASP A 51 0.43 4.99 -17.37
N LEU A 52 0.86 5.30 -18.60
CA LEU A 52 1.67 6.47 -18.95
C LEU A 52 1.03 7.81 -18.60
N ARG A 53 -0.29 7.85 -18.35
CA ARG A 53 -1.03 9.06 -17.98
C ARG A 53 -1.13 9.22 -16.47
N HIS A 54 -0.80 8.18 -15.70
CA HIS A 54 -0.87 8.22 -14.25
C HIS A 54 0.31 9.01 -13.68
N PRO A 55 0.11 9.91 -12.70
CA PRO A 55 1.21 10.74 -12.16
C PRO A 55 2.36 9.92 -11.57
N GLU A 56 2.04 8.78 -10.95
CA GLU A 56 3.02 7.84 -10.41
C GLU A 56 3.49 6.77 -11.42
N CYS A 57 3.33 6.98 -12.73
CA CYS A 57 3.84 6.08 -13.77
C CYS A 57 5.33 5.78 -13.57
N GLY A 58 5.71 4.51 -13.74
CA GLY A 58 7.09 4.02 -13.56
C GLY A 58 7.46 3.70 -12.11
N GLN A 59 6.63 4.05 -11.13
CA GLN A 59 6.83 3.61 -9.75
C GLN A 59 6.37 2.16 -9.57
N THR A 60 7.06 1.41 -8.70
CA THR A 60 6.66 0.05 -8.34
C THR A 60 5.79 0.04 -7.10
N ILE A 61 4.71 -0.73 -7.10
CA ILE A 61 3.87 -1.00 -5.93
C ILE A 61 4.42 -2.15 -5.08
N ALA A 62 5.30 -2.99 -5.64
CA ALA A 62 5.78 -4.21 -5.00
C ALA A 62 6.51 -3.89 -3.69
N GLY A 63 6.10 -4.54 -2.60
CA GLY A 63 6.70 -4.35 -1.26
C GLY A 63 6.49 -2.96 -0.65
N LYS A 64 5.68 -2.08 -1.26
CA LYS A 64 5.34 -0.76 -0.70
C LYS A 64 4.02 -0.81 0.07
N VAL A 65 3.81 0.16 0.95
CA VAL A 65 2.47 0.42 1.50
C VAL A 65 1.74 1.31 0.50
N LEU A 66 0.80 0.73 -0.23
CA LEU A 66 0.10 1.39 -1.33
C LEU A 66 -1.14 2.12 -0.83
N PHE A 67 -1.16 3.44 -0.94
CA PHE A 67 -2.32 4.26 -0.63
C PHE A 67 -3.09 4.57 -1.93
N LEU A 68 -4.29 3.99 -2.05
CA LEU A 68 -5.18 4.09 -3.20
C LEU A 68 -6.32 5.08 -2.93
N PRO A 69 -6.39 6.22 -3.62
CA PRO A 69 -7.51 7.16 -3.46
C PRO A 69 -8.80 6.61 -4.07
N GLY A 70 -8.69 5.69 -5.03
CA GLY A 70 -9.80 5.01 -5.70
C GLY A 70 -9.28 4.15 -6.85
N THR A 71 -10.20 3.43 -7.49
CA THR A 71 -9.92 2.56 -8.66
C THR A 71 -10.72 3.02 -9.88
N ILE A 72 -10.26 2.69 -11.08
CA ILE A 72 -10.97 2.96 -12.34
C ILE A 72 -11.19 1.66 -13.09
N GLY A 73 -12.44 1.28 -13.33
CA GLY A 73 -12.79 0.05 -14.06
C GLY A 73 -12.45 -1.22 -13.25
N SER A 74 -13.37 -2.18 -13.21
CA SER A 74 -13.34 -3.15 -12.11
C SER A 74 -13.35 -4.63 -12.50
N SER A 75 -13.96 -5.04 -13.61
CA SER A 75 -14.22 -6.47 -13.86
C SER A 75 -13.00 -7.41 -13.82
N SER A 76 -11.82 -6.92 -14.20
CA SER A 76 -10.57 -7.72 -14.25
C SER A 76 -9.53 -7.34 -13.19
N ALA A 77 -9.84 -6.38 -12.29
CA ALA A 77 -8.89 -5.88 -11.30
C ALA A 77 -8.48 -6.97 -10.28
N SER A 78 -9.41 -7.85 -9.89
CA SER A 78 -9.17 -9.00 -9.01
C SER A 78 -8.09 -9.93 -9.55
N ALA A 79 -8.15 -10.26 -10.84
CA ALA A 79 -7.22 -11.17 -11.49
C ALA A 79 -5.79 -10.59 -11.48
N VAL A 80 -5.65 -9.30 -11.79
CA VAL A 80 -4.35 -8.63 -11.76
C VAL A 80 -3.77 -8.61 -10.34
N LEU A 81 -4.58 -8.28 -9.32
CA LEU A 81 -4.11 -8.30 -7.93
C LEU A 81 -3.73 -9.71 -7.46
N LEU A 82 -4.50 -10.73 -7.85
CA LEU A 82 -4.18 -12.12 -7.56
C LEU A 82 -2.86 -12.53 -8.22
N GLU A 83 -2.61 -12.13 -9.46
CA GLU A 83 -1.34 -12.38 -10.15
C GLU A 83 -0.16 -11.67 -9.48
N LEU A 84 -0.34 -10.43 -9.03
CA LEU A 84 0.69 -9.71 -8.26
C LEU A 84 1.05 -10.47 -6.98
N VAL A 85 0.06 -11.00 -6.24
CA VAL A 85 0.33 -11.83 -5.06
C VAL A 85 1.07 -13.11 -5.45
N ARG A 86 0.57 -13.84 -6.46
CA ARG A 86 1.20 -15.07 -6.95
C ARG A 86 2.67 -14.86 -7.37
N ASN A 87 2.97 -13.73 -7.98
CA ASN A 87 4.30 -13.39 -8.49
C ASN A 87 5.22 -12.77 -7.42
N GLY A 88 4.76 -12.60 -6.17
CA GLY A 88 5.52 -11.92 -5.12
C GLY A 88 5.76 -10.43 -5.43
N ARG A 89 4.87 -9.81 -6.20
CA ARG A 89 4.90 -8.40 -6.63
C ARG A 89 3.77 -7.56 -6.05
N ALA A 90 3.01 -8.13 -5.13
CA ALA A 90 2.00 -7.39 -4.39
C ALA A 90 2.63 -6.29 -3.52
N PRO A 91 1.87 -5.22 -3.22
CA PRO A 91 2.23 -4.30 -2.17
C PRO A 91 2.32 -5.02 -0.82
N ALA A 92 3.10 -4.46 0.11
CA ALA A 92 3.21 -4.97 1.48
C ALA A 92 1.88 -4.81 2.25
N ALA A 93 1.16 -3.73 2.00
CA ALA A 93 -0.19 -3.48 2.50
C ALA A 93 -0.95 -2.54 1.56
N ILE A 94 -2.29 -2.62 1.56
CA ILE A 94 -3.16 -1.74 0.76
C ILE A 94 -3.99 -0.87 1.68
N VAL A 95 -3.90 0.45 1.50
CA VAL A 95 -4.71 1.44 2.21
C VAL A 95 -5.64 2.11 1.21
N MET A 96 -6.95 1.93 1.34
CA MET A 96 -7.94 2.43 0.39
C MET A 96 -8.76 3.58 0.99
N HIS A 97 -9.02 4.61 0.21
CA HIS A 97 -10.04 5.60 0.58
C HIS A 97 -11.44 5.10 0.22
N GLU A 98 -11.61 4.71 -1.03
CA GLU A 98 -12.83 4.14 -1.58
C GLU A 98 -12.63 2.63 -1.73
N PRO A 99 -13.23 1.79 -0.86
CA PRO A 99 -13.12 0.34 -0.98
C PRO A 99 -13.68 -0.16 -2.32
N ASP A 100 -12.93 -1.05 -2.98
CA ASP A 100 -13.35 -1.73 -4.20
C ASP A 100 -13.45 -3.22 -3.94
N ALA A 101 -14.68 -3.73 -3.82
CA ALA A 101 -14.93 -5.15 -3.55
C ALA A 101 -14.35 -6.08 -4.63
N ILE A 102 -14.27 -5.63 -5.89
CA ILE A 102 -13.74 -6.44 -6.97
C ILE A 102 -12.22 -6.50 -6.88
N LEU A 103 -11.53 -5.39 -6.65
CA LEU A 103 -10.08 -5.43 -6.41
C LEU A 103 -9.77 -6.35 -5.21
N LEU A 104 -10.47 -6.16 -4.09
CA LEU A 104 -10.27 -6.91 -2.84
C LEU A 104 -10.55 -8.41 -2.98
N LEU A 105 -11.41 -8.82 -3.92
CA LEU A 105 -11.64 -10.24 -4.21
C LEU A 105 -10.33 -10.96 -4.60
N GLY A 106 -9.37 -10.28 -5.24
CA GLY A 106 -8.06 -10.84 -5.54
C GLY A 106 -7.29 -11.29 -4.28
N LEU A 107 -7.38 -10.51 -3.20
CA LEU A 107 -6.76 -10.87 -1.92
C LEU A 107 -7.50 -12.01 -1.23
N ILE A 108 -8.83 -11.99 -1.27
CA ILE A 108 -9.66 -13.06 -0.69
C ILE A 108 -9.32 -14.39 -1.36
N VAL A 109 -9.29 -14.45 -2.69
CA VAL A 109 -8.93 -15.67 -3.43
C VAL A 109 -7.50 -16.10 -3.13
N ALA A 110 -6.55 -15.16 -3.04
CA ALA A 110 -5.17 -15.49 -2.67
C ALA A 110 -5.09 -16.17 -1.30
N LYS A 111 -5.87 -15.72 -0.31
CA LYS A 111 -5.93 -16.37 1.00
C LYS A 111 -6.52 -17.78 0.96
N GLU A 112 -7.58 -17.99 0.18
CA GLU A 112 -8.15 -19.34 -0.01
C GLU A 112 -7.18 -20.31 -0.72
N MET A 113 -6.14 -19.77 -1.38
CA MET A 113 -5.06 -20.54 -2.01
C MET A 113 -3.82 -20.68 -1.10
N ASP A 114 -3.90 -20.28 0.17
CA ASP A 114 -2.78 -20.24 1.13
C ASP A 114 -1.58 -19.39 0.64
N TRP A 115 -1.85 -18.35 -0.17
CA TRP A 115 -0.82 -17.41 -0.62
C TRP A 115 -0.69 -16.24 0.37
N PRO A 116 0.51 -15.63 0.48
CA PRO A 116 0.77 -14.52 1.40
C PRO A 116 0.06 -13.24 0.92
N ALA A 117 -1.23 -13.14 1.20
CA ALA A 117 -2.04 -11.99 0.82
C ALA A 117 -1.81 -10.83 1.81
N PRO A 118 -1.48 -9.62 1.32
CA PRO A 118 -1.33 -8.46 2.19
C PRO A 118 -2.65 -8.06 2.84
N ILE A 119 -2.58 -7.42 4.00
CA ILE A 119 -3.73 -6.76 4.60
C ILE A 119 -4.24 -5.59 3.73
N ALA A 120 -5.56 -5.43 3.66
CA ALA A 120 -6.19 -4.24 3.10
C ALA A 120 -7.05 -3.53 4.15
N VAL A 121 -6.90 -2.21 4.25
CA VAL A 121 -7.57 -1.35 5.24
C VAL A 121 -8.17 -0.12 4.59
N ARG A 122 -9.18 0.48 5.22
CA ARG A 122 -9.81 1.74 4.81
C ARG A 122 -9.37 2.89 5.69
N LEU A 123 -8.87 3.94 5.06
CA LEU A 123 -8.49 5.19 5.72
C LEU A 123 -9.02 6.40 4.92
N GLY A 124 -9.51 7.43 5.59
CA GLY A 124 -9.99 8.64 4.92
C GLY A 124 -8.89 9.35 4.12
N ARG A 125 -9.19 9.79 2.88
CA ARG A 125 -8.22 10.42 1.97
C ARG A 125 -7.44 11.59 2.55
N GLY A 126 -8.08 12.38 3.43
CA GLY A 126 -7.44 13.50 4.12
C GLY A 126 -6.25 13.11 4.99
N CYS A 127 -6.07 11.82 5.28
CA CYS A 127 -4.95 11.31 6.06
C CYS A 127 -3.75 10.85 5.22
N PHE A 128 -3.92 10.63 3.92
CA PHE A 128 -2.88 10.01 3.08
C PHE A 128 -1.60 10.85 3.02
N GLY A 129 -1.74 12.18 2.93
CA GLY A 129 -0.61 13.09 2.83
C GLY A 129 0.36 13.04 4.01
N ARG A 130 -0.08 12.53 5.17
CA ARG A 130 0.78 12.35 6.37
C ARG A 130 1.86 11.30 6.17
N PHE A 131 1.61 10.34 5.28
CA PHE A 131 2.50 9.21 5.05
C PHE A 131 3.45 9.43 3.87
N GLN A 132 3.32 10.53 3.14
CA GLN A 132 4.12 10.78 1.95
C GLN A 132 5.61 10.88 2.30
N GLY A 133 6.44 10.06 1.63
CA GLY A 133 7.89 10.01 1.90
C GLY A 133 8.26 9.36 3.24
N ALA A 134 7.32 8.70 3.92
CA ALA A 134 7.58 7.94 5.13
C ALA A 134 7.71 6.44 4.85
N ARG A 135 8.33 5.74 5.78
CA ARG A 135 8.21 4.29 5.92
C ARG A 135 7.06 4.01 6.87
N VAL A 136 6.15 3.13 6.46
CA VAL A 136 4.88 2.89 7.12
C VAL A 136 4.72 1.41 7.40
N ALA A 137 4.20 1.09 8.58
CA ALA A 137 3.73 -0.25 8.94
C ALA A 137 2.21 -0.26 9.08
N VAL A 138 1.59 -1.33 8.60
CA VAL A 138 0.16 -1.64 8.76
C VAL A 138 0.06 -2.96 9.51
N SER A 139 -0.51 -2.91 10.71
CA SER A 139 -0.69 -4.08 11.57
C SER A 139 -1.94 -4.89 11.22
N VAL A 140 -2.01 -6.13 11.70
CA VAL A 140 -3.17 -7.02 11.53
C VAL A 140 -4.47 -6.46 12.15
N ALA A 141 -4.34 -5.54 13.11
CA ALA A 141 -5.48 -4.91 13.77
C ALA A 141 -6.03 -3.69 13.00
N GLY A 142 -5.35 -3.26 11.93
CA GLY A 142 -5.69 -2.05 11.18
C GLY A 142 -4.97 -0.79 11.64
N GLY A 143 -4.06 -0.88 12.61
CA GLY A 143 -3.22 0.24 13.01
C GLY A 143 -2.17 0.58 11.94
N ILE A 144 -2.09 1.84 11.54
CA ILE A 144 -1.14 2.40 10.57
C ILE A 144 -0.20 3.35 11.32
N SER A 145 1.11 3.09 11.28
CA SER A 145 2.11 3.89 12.00
C SER A 145 3.32 4.22 11.12
N ILE A 146 3.90 5.41 11.31
CA ILE A 146 5.17 5.78 10.68
C ILE A 146 6.33 5.12 11.44
N THR A 147 7.13 4.29 10.76
CA THR A 147 8.28 3.58 11.34
C THR A 147 9.63 4.24 11.03
N GLY A 148 9.66 5.22 10.13
CA GLY A 148 10.85 5.98 9.79
C GLY A 148 10.61 6.95 8.65
N GLN A 149 11.62 7.77 8.33
CA GLN A 149 11.59 8.63 7.15
C GLN A 149 12.27 7.92 5.98
N SER A 150 11.69 8.00 4.79
CA SER A 150 12.33 7.51 3.56
C SER A 150 13.53 8.42 3.28
N ARG A 151 14.74 7.88 3.40
CA ARG A 151 15.95 8.61 3.05
C ARG A 151 15.92 8.89 1.54
N PRO A 152 16.07 10.14 1.08
CA PRO A 152 16.17 10.40 -0.35
C PRO A 152 17.43 9.69 -0.87
N THR A 153 17.28 8.86 -1.89
CA THR A 153 18.42 8.29 -2.64
C THR A 153 19.19 9.47 -3.22
N PRO A 154 20.46 9.72 -2.82
CA PRO A 154 21.25 10.75 -3.48
C PRO A 154 21.49 10.29 -4.92
N SER A 155 20.95 11.01 -5.91
CA SER A 155 21.33 10.82 -7.31
C SER A 155 22.79 11.24 -7.43
N LEU A 156 23.68 10.29 -7.74
CA LEU A 156 25.05 10.59 -8.13
C LEU A 156 25.01 11.34 -9.47
N SER A 157 25.57 12.56 -9.45
CA SER A 157 25.80 13.43 -10.61
C SER A 157 26.78 12.83 -11.63
#